data_AF-X7F3F9-F1
#
_entry.id   AF-X7F3F9-F1
#
_cell.length_a   1.000
_cell.length_b   1.000
_cell.length_c   1.000
_cell.angle_alpha   90.00
_cell.angle_beta   90.00
_cell.angle_gamma   90.00
#
_symmetry.space_group_name_H-M   'P 1'
#
loop_
_entity.id
_entity.type
_entity.pdbx_description
1 polymer ?
#
loop_
_entity_poly.entity_id
_entity_poly.type
_entity_poly.pdbx_seq_one_letter_code
_entity_poly.pdbx_strand_id
1 'polypeptide(L)'
;DSKGSRSYTLRDTLEIVDELNFNSQKAKHELSDLYETRIKRMGNAGRNGGEYYTPRPLIRAMIKVVDPQIGETIYDGACGSGGFLAEASEHLRRDDLSAIEWATLQRRTFYGQEKKSLAYVLGVMNLILHGIDAPSIRHTNTLTENVMDIQEADRHDIVLANPPFGGGERKEVQQNFPIKSGETAYLFLQHFMRKLRAGGRGAVVIKNTFLSNTNGASVALRKELLESCNLHIVLDCPGGTFQGAGVKTVVLFFEKGSKSRSVWYYQLDPGRSLGKTNPLNDEDPKRVRGSPAGAR
;
A
#
# COMPACT_ATOMS: atom_id res chain seq x y z
N ASP A 1 41.02 14.77 -4.42
CA ASP A 1 40.82 13.69 -5.42
C ASP A 1 39.47 12.95 -5.40
N SER A 2 38.35 13.59 -5.04
CA SER A 2 37.03 12.93 -5.03
C SER A 2 36.21 13.07 -6.33
N LYS A 3 36.71 13.81 -7.34
CA LYS A 3 36.00 14.04 -8.62
C LYS A 3 36.26 12.95 -9.67
N GLY A 4 37.40 12.26 -9.63
CA GLY A 4 37.74 11.21 -10.59
C GLY A 4 36.92 9.93 -10.38
N SER A 5 36.82 9.44 -9.14
CA SER A 5 36.11 8.18 -8.81
C SER A 5 34.63 8.18 -9.19
N ARG A 6 33.90 9.30 -9.06
CA ARG A 6 32.47 9.39 -9.42
C ARG A 6 32.20 9.35 -10.92
N SER A 7 33.13 9.82 -11.75
CA SER A 7 32.94 9.89 -13.20
C SER A 7 33.04 8.51 -13.86
N TYR A 8 33.91 7.64 -13.33
CA TYR A 8 34.02 6.25 -13.79
C TYR A 8 32.79 5.45 -13.38
N THR A 9 32.33 5.56 -12.12
CA THR A 9 31.15 4.81 -11.66
C THR A 9 29.86 5.16 -12.40
N LEU A 10 29.65 6.44 -12.77
CA LEU A 10 28.48 6.82 -13.57
C LEU A 10 28.57 6.26 -14.99
N ARG A 11 29.75 6.30 -15.61
CA ARG A 11 29.97 5.73 -16.93
C ARG A 11 29.74 4.23 -16.94
N ASP A 12 30.32 3.50 -15.99
CA ASP A 12 30.14 2.06 -15.86
C ASP A 12 28.66 1.70 -15.65
N THR A 13 27.94 2.53 -14.87
CA THR A 13 26.49 2.37 -14.69
C THR A 13 25.73 2.58 -15.99
N LEU A 14 26.09 3.59 -16.78
CA LEU A 14 25.46 3.88 -18.07
C LEU A 14 25.75 2.77 -19.10
N GLU A 15 26.96 2.24 -19.14
CA GLU A 15 27.34 1.14 -20.03
C GLU A 15 26.55 -0.14 -19.69
N ILE A 16 26.40 -0.49 -18.41
CA ILE A 16 25.54 -1.62 -17.99
C ILE A 16 24.07 -1.37 -18.36
N VAL A 17 23.57 -0.14 -18.22
CA VAL A 17 22.18 0.20 -18.56
C VAL A 17 21.94 0.15 -20.08
N ASP A 18 22.92 0.54 -20.90
CA ASP A 18 22.86 0.49 -22.36
C ASP A 18 22.75 -0.95 -22.89
N GLU A 19 23.34 -1.91 -22.16
CA GLU A 19 23.22 -3.34 -22.48
C GLU A 19 21.84 -3.95 -22.14
N LEU A 20 20.99 -3.25 -21.37
CA LEU A 20 19.67 -3.76 -20.99
C LEU A 20 18.68 -3.67 -22.17
N ASN A 21 18.08 -4.80 -22.53
CA ASN A 21 17.11 -4.88 -23.61
C ASN A 21 15.66 -4.78 -23.09
N PHE A 22 14.94 -3.74 -23.52
CA PHE A 22 13.54 -3.48 -23.12
C PHE A 22 12.50 -3.83 -24.21
N ASN A 23 12.92 -4.48 -25.30
CA ASN A 23 12.15 -4.52 -26.55
C ASN A 23 11.04 -5.58 -26.59
N SER A 24 10.90 -6.43 -25.56
CA SER A 24 9.82 -7.43 -25.48
C SER A 24 9.15 -7.43 -24.11
N GLN A 25 7.87 -7.84 -24.08
CA GLN A 25 7.13 -8.01 -22.83
C GLN A 25 7.80 -9.03 -21.89
N LYS A 26 8.39 -10.10 -22.47
CA LYS A 26 9.15 -11.09 -21.71
C LYS A 26 10.37 -10.47 -21.01
N ALA A 27 11.15 -9.65 -21.73
CA ALA A 27 12.31 -8.97 -21.15
C ALA A 27 11.91 -7.96 -20.07
N LYS A 28 10.79 -7.25 -20.24
CA LYS A 28 10.23 -6.37 -19.21
C LYS A 28 9.84 -7.14 -17.95
N HIS A 29 9.23 -8.31 -18.09
CA HIS A 29 8.87 -9.17 -16.96
C HIS A 29 10.11 -9.66 -16.19
N GLU A 30 11.13 -10.17 -16.90
CA GLU A 30 12.39 -10.60 -16.27
C GLU A 30 13.09 -9.46 -15.53
N LEU A 31 13.10 -8.25 -16.11
CA LEU A 31 13.65 -7.05 -15.47
C LEU A 31 12.81 -6.60 -14.26
N SER A 32 11.49 -6.73 -14.35
CA SER A 32 10.58 -6.43 -13.24
C SER A 32 10.89 -7.31 -12.03
N ASP A 33 11.08 -8.61 -12.23
CA ASP A 33 11.44 -9.55 -11.16
C ASP A 33 12.78 -9.20 -10.49
N LEU A 34 13.78 -8.81 -11.29
CA LEU A 34 15.07 -8.35 -10.78
C LEU A 34 14.92 -7.04 -10.01
N TYR A 35 14.10 -6.12 -10.51
CA TYR A 35 13.83 -4.83 -9.87
C TYR A 35 13.10 -5.00 -8.54
N GLU A 36 12.07 -5.84 -8.49
CA GLU A 36 11.35 -6.24 -7.29
C GLU A 36 12.29 -6.91 -6.27
N THR A 37 13.20 -7.76 -6.72
CA THR A 37 14.22 -8.35 -5.85
C THR A 37 15.12 -7.28 -5.22
N ARG A 38 15.49 -6.24 -5.97
CA ARG A 38 16.29 -5.11 -5.46
C ARG A 38 15.49 -4.25 -4.49
N ILE A 39 14.24 -3.89 -4.81
CA ILE A 39 13.32 -3.17 -3.91
C ILE A 39 13.19 -3.94 -2.60
N LYS A 40 12.91 -5.24 -2.66
CA LYS A 40 12.78 -6.11 -1.48
C LYS A 40 14.06 -6.11 -0.64
N ARG A 41 15.24 -6.19 -1.26
CA ARG A 41 16.53 -6.12 -0.55
C ARG A 41 16.74 -4.76 0.12
N MET A 42 16.44 -3.66 -0.56
CA MET A 42 16.52 -2.30 -0.02
C MET A 42 15.53 -2.10 1.14
N GLY A 43 14.29 -2.57 0.98
CA GLY A 43 13.26 -2.61 2.02
C GLY A 43 13.60 -3.53 3.19
N ASN A 44 14.56 -4.45 3.07
CA ASN A 44 15.00 -5.29 4.18
C ASN A 44 16.34 -4.84 4.78
N ALA A 45 16.97 -3.81 4.20
CA ALA A 45 18.27 -3.29 4.62
C ALA A 45 18.11 -2.16 5.65
N GLY A 46 18.35 -2.48 6.93
CA GLY A 46 18.54 -1.49 7.99
C GLY A 46 17.29 -1.12 8.81
N ARG A 47 17.43 -0.06 9.60
CA ARG A 47 16.44 0.41 10.61
C ARG A 47 15.11 0.90 10.01
N ASN A 48 15.07 1.22 8.71
CA ASN A 48 13.91 1.80 8.03
C ASN A 48 13.20 0.80 7.10
N GLY A 49 13.47 -0.50 7.22
CA GLY A 49 13.04 -1.49 6.23
C GLY A 49 11.52 -1.56 6.01
N GLY A 50 10.74 -1.43 7.08
CA GLY A 50 9.28 -1.38 7.00
C GLY A 50 8.69 -0.09 6.42
N GLU A 51 9.50 0.93 6.14
CA GLU A 51 9.01 2.22 5.62
C GLU A 51 8.78 2.22 4.10
N TYR A 52 9.28 1.22 3.37
CA TYR A 52 9.32 1.24 1.88
C TYR A 52 8.77 0.00 1.20
N TYR A 53 8.48 -1.07 1.96
CA TYR A 53 8.12 -2.35 1.39
C TYR A 53 7.05 -3.07 2.20
N THR A 54 5.98 -3.43 1.51
CA THR A 54 4.96 -4.36 1.99
C THR A 54 5.23 -5.73 1.36
N PRO A 55 5.23 -6.83 2.13
CA PRO A 55 5.40 -8.17 1.57
C PRO A 55 4.38 -8.46 0.47
N ARG A 56 4.85 -8.82 -0.74
CA ARG A 56 3.98 -9.15 -1.88
C ARG A 56 2.91 -10.21 -1.57
N PRO A 57 3.19 -11.27 -0.79
CA PRO A 57 2.14 -12.21 -0.39
C PRO A 57 0.99 -11.57 0.40
N LEU A 58 1.29 -10.58 1.24
CA LEU A 58 0.25 -9.84 1.96
C LEU A 58 -0.53 -8.93 1.01
N ILE A 59 0.16 -8.23 0.10
CA ILE A 59 -0.48 -7.41 -0.95
C ILE A 59 -1.46 -8.25 -1.77
N ARG A 60 -1.02 -9.40 -2.29
CA ARG A 60 -1.86 -10.30 -3.09
C ARG A 60 -3.06 -10.82 -2.29
N ALA A 61 -2.87 -11.14 -1.01
CA ALA A 61 -3.99 -11.54 -0.15
C ALA A 61 -5.00 -10.39 0.02
N MET A 62 -4.52 -9.15 0.22
CA MET A 62 -5.39 -7.97 0.31
C MET A 62 -6.16 -7.74 -0.99
N ILE A 63 -5.49 -7.81 -2.13
CA ILE A 63 -6.10 -7.64 -3.46
C ILE A 63 -7.17 -8.70 -3.69
N LYS A 64 -6.90 -9.98 -3.36
CA LYS A 64 -7.89 -11.06 -3.51
C LYS A 64 -9.15 -10.86 -2.68
N VAL A 65 -9.04 -10.22 -1.52
CA VAL A 65 -10.22 -9.92 -0.66
C VAL A 65 -10.98 -8.70 -1.16
N VAL A 66 -10.25 -7.69 -1.67
CA VAL A 66 -10.86 -6.48 -2.24
C VAL A 66 -11.49 -6.73 -3.61
N ASP A 67 -10.92 -7.65 -4.38
CA ASP A 67 -11.38 -8.15 -5.68
C ASP A 67 -11.63 -7.03 -6.71
N PRO A 68 -10.59 -6.25 -7.07
CA PRO A 68 -10.73 -5.14 -8.02
C PRO A 68 -11.17 -5.65 -9.40
N GLN A 69 -12.00 -4.85 -10.06
CA GLN A 69 -12.52 -5.11 -11.41
C GLN A 69 -12.05 -4.05 -12.41
N ILE A 70 -11.99 -4.44 -13.69
CA ILE A 70 -11.68 -3.48 -14.77
C ILE A 70 -12.75 -2.39 -14.82
N GLY A 71 -12.32 -1.14 -14.94
CA GLY A 71 -13.19 0.04 -14.91
C GLY A 71 -13.25 0.72 -13.54
N GLU A 72 -12.83 0.04 -12.48
CA GLU A 72 -12.63 0.65 -11.17
C GLU A 72 -11.29 1.40 -11.09
N THR A 73 -11.22 2.35 -10.17
CA THR A 73 -10.03 3.13 -9.84
C THR A 73 -9.44 2.71 -8.50
N ILE A 74 -8.12 2.54 -8.45
CA ILE A 74 -7.36 2.07 -7.28
C ILE A 74 -6.40 3.17 -6.84
N TYR A 75 -6.46 3.51 -5.55
CA TYR A 75 -5.66 4.55 -4.94
C TYR A 75 -4.76 4.04 -3.82
N ASP A 76 -3.48 4.43 -3.86
CA ASP A 76 -2.52 4.26 -2.77
C ASP A 76 -1.85 5.61 -2.43
N GLY A 77 -2.32 6.26 -1.36
CA GLY A 77 -1.76 7.55 -0.91
C GLY A 77 -0.44 7.45 -0.15
N ALA A 78 0.15 6.26 0.00
CA ALA A 78 1.47 6.05 0.58
C ALA A 78 2.22 4.98 -0.23
N CYS A 79 2.28 5.18 -1.55
CA CYS A 79 2.54 4.06 -2.46
C CYS A 79 3.95 3.50 -2.40
N GLY A 80 4.93 4.24 -1.87
CA GLY A 80 6.31 3.79 -1.77
C GLY A 80 6.82 3.28 -3.12
N SER A 81 7.25 2.02 -3.15
CA SER A 81 7.72 1.32 -4.35
C SER A 81 6.61 0.88 -5.32
N GLY A 82 5.37 1.33 -5.15
CA GLY A 82 4.25 1.04 -6.07
C GLY A 82 3.70 -0.38 -5.96
N GLY A 83 4.02 -1.11 -4.89
CA GLY A 83 3.72 -2.54 -4.75
C GLY A 83 2.25 -2.93 -4.88
N PHE A 84 1.35 -2.18 -4.24
CA PHE A 84 -0.09 -2.45 -4.34
C PHE A 84 -0.60 -2.24 -5.77
N LEU A 85 -0.17 -1.16 -6.41
CA LEU A 85 -0.61 -0.81 -7.76
C LEU A 85 -0.05 -1.78 -8.81
N ALA A 86 1.21 -2.21 -8.67
CA ALA A 86 1.85 -3.19 -9.55
C ALA A 86 1.15 -4.57 -9.47
N GLU A 87 0.95 -5.09 -8.25
CA GLU A 87 0.26 -6.38 -8.06
C GLU A 87 -1.22 -6.32 -8.44
N ALA A 88 -1.87 -5.16 -8.27
CA ALA A 88 -3.25 -4.97 -8.74
C ALA A 88 -3.33 -4.95 -10.27
N SER A 89 -2.34 -4.37 -10.95
CA SER A 89 -2.25 -4.45 -12.41
C SER A 89 -2.05 -5.87 -12.91
N GLU A 90 -1.25 -6.66 -12.23
CA GLU A 90 -1.07 -8.07 -12.58
C GLU A 90 -2.38 -8.86 -12.34
N HIS A 91 -3.06 -8.61 -11.23
CA HIS A 91 -4.34 -9.25 -10.92
C HIS A 91 -5.43 -8.95 -11.97
N LEU A 92 -5.46 -7.72 -12.48
CA LEU A 92 -6.45 -7.26 -13.46
C LEU A 92 -6.08 -7.66 -14.91
N ARG A 93 -4.82 -8.02 -15.17
CA ARG A 93 -4.35 -8.36 -16.51
C ARG A 93 -4.88 -9.75 -16.92
N ARG A 94 -5.48 -9.80 -18.11
CA ARG A 94 -5.96 -11.03 -18.74
C ARG A 94 -5.66 -10.98 -20.24
N ASP A 95 -5.51 -12.15 -20.87
CA ASP A 95 -5.18 -12.25 -22.29
C ASP A 95 -6.34 -11.84 -23.22
N ASP A 96 -7.56 -11.80 -22.68
CA ASP A 96 -8.81 -11.55 -23.40
C ASP A 96 -9.35 -10.12 -23.25
N LEU A 97 -8.58 -9.20 -22.68
CA LEU A 97 -9.00 -7.80 -22.52
C LEU A 97 -9.23 -7.14 -23.89
N SER A 98 -10.37 -6.49 -24.05
CA SER A 98 -10.63 -5.63 -25.22
C SER A 98 -9.67 -4.43 -25.25
N ALA A 99 -9.50 -3.81 -26.42
CA ALA A 99 -8.65 -2.62 -26.55
C ALA A 99 -9.06 -1.47 -25.61
N ILE A 100 -10.37 -1.34 -25.32
CA ILE A 100 -10.91 -0.31 -24.42
C ILE A 100 -10.56 -0.64 -22.97
N GLU A 101 -10.74 -1.89 -22.55
CA GLU A 101 -10.39 -2.36 -21.21
C GLU A 101 -8.88 -2.24 -20.98
N TRP A 102 -8.07 -2.63 -21.95
CA TRP A 102 -6.63 -2.47 -21.93
C TRP A 102 -6.22 -1.00 -21.74
N ALA A 103 -6.78 -0.09 -22.55
CA ALA A 103 -6.51 1.34 -22.43
C ALA A 103 -6.96 1.92 -21.08
N THR A 104 -8.08 1.41 -20.52
CA THR A 104 -8.59 1.80 -19.21
C THR A 104 -7.61 1.39 -18.12
N LEU A 105 -7.20 0.12 -18.11
CA LEU A 105 -6.24 -0.43 -17.17
C LEU A 105 -4.93 0.36 -17.15
N GLN A 106 -4.41 0.69 -18.33
CA GLN A 106 -3.12 1.37 -18.44
C GLN A 106 -3.12 2.86 -18.03
N ARG A 107 -4.26 3.55 -18.12
CA ARG A 107 -4.29 5.03 -18.04
C ARG A 107 -5.29 5.62 -17.04
N ARG A 108 -6.27 4.84 -16.59
CA ARG A 108 -7.41 5.33 -15.80
C ARG A 108 -7.66 4.52 -14.53
N THR A 109 -6.85 3.51 -14.24
CA THR A 109 -7.07 2.63 -13.07
C THR A 109 -6.17 2.98 -11.89
N PHE A 110 -4.89 3.28 -12.08
CA PHE A 110 -3.92 3.36 -10.97
C PHE A 110 -3.53 4.79 -10.59
N TYR A 111 -3.76 5.12 -9.31
CA TYR A 111 -3.47 6.42 -8.72
C TYR A 111 -2.64 6.26 -7.45
N GLY A 112 -1.66 7.14 -7.24
CA GLY A 112 -0.87 7.07 -6.02
C GLY A 112 -0.17 8.36 -5.64
N GLN A 113 0.30 8.41 -4.40
CA GLN A 113 1.06 9.54 -3.87
C GLN A 113 2.22 9.03 -3.03
N GLU A 114 3.38 9.65 -3.21
CA GLU A 114 4.58 9.35 -2.44
C GLU A 114 5.32 10.65 -2.12
N LYS A 115 5.79 10.80 -0.88
CA LYS A 115 6.45 12.00 -0.38
C LYS A 115 7.97 11.97 -0.62
N LYS A 116 8.59 10.80 -0.47
CA LYS A 116 10.05 10.64 -0.50
C LYS A 116 10.51 10.41 -1.95
N SER A 117 11.46 11.24 -2.42
CA SER A 117 11.89 11.25 -3.82
C SER A 117 12.40 9.90 -4.33
N LEU A 118 13.22 9.19 -3.54
CA LEU A 118 13.73 7.88 -3.95
C LEU A 118 12.59 6.85 -4.08
N ALA A 119 11.69 6.81 -3.09
CA ALA A 119 10.55 5.89 -3.13
C ALA A 119 9.63 6.21 -4.32
N TYR A 120 9.38 7.48 -4.59
CA TYR A 120 8.60 7.93 -5.75
C TYR A 120 9.20 7.44 -7.07
N VAL A 121 10.50 7.64 -7.27
CA VAL A 121 11.19 7.16 -8.49
C VAL A 121 11.11 5.64 -8.60
N LEU A 122 11.33 4.92 -7.50
CA LEU A 122 11.21 3.46 -7.47
C LEU A 122 9.80 3.00 -7.83
N GLY A 123 8.76 3.65 -7.28
CA GLY A 123 7.37 3.33 -7.56
C GLY A 123 6.97 3.57 -9.01
N VAL A 124 7.34 4.73 -9.58
CA VAL A 124 7.05 5.04 -10.98
C VAL A 124 7.72 4.03 -11.92
N MET A 125 9.01 3.76 -11.72
CA MET A 125 9.74 2.77 -12.52
C MET A 125 9.12 1.38 -12.39
N ASN A 126 8.73 0.98 -11.17
CA ASN A 126 8.13 -0.32 -10.94
C ASN A 126 6.84 -0.51 -11.77
N LEU A 127 5.97 0.51 -11.79
CA LEU A 127 4.73 0.47 -12.55
C LEU A 127 4.97 0.41 -14.06
N ILE A 128 5.97 1.15 -14.56
CA ILE A 128 6.37 1.10 -15.98
C ILE A 128 6.88 -0.29 -16.36
N LEU A 129 7.70 -0.92 -15.51
CA LEU A 129 8.21 -2.28 -15.75
C LEU A 129 7.09 -3.34 -15.72
N HIS A 130 6.04 -3.12 -14.94
CA HIS A 130 4.82 -3.93 -14.95
C HIS A 130 3.89 -3.62 -16.14
N GLY A 131 4.26 -2.69 -17.03
CA GLY A 131 3.54 -2.38 -18.27
C GLY A 131 2.41 -1.35 -18.12
N ILE A 132 2.44 -0.55 -17.05
CA ILE A 132 1.58 0.62 -16.89
C ILE A 132 2.30 1.80 -17.54
N ASP A 133 1.84 2.20 -18.73
CA ASP A 133 2.54 3.19 -19.55
C ASP A 133 2.49 4.62 -18.96
N ALA A 134 1.40 4.96 -18.27
CA ALA A 134 1.17 6.30 -17.73
C ALA A 134 0.70 6.23 -16.26
N PRO A 135 1.58 5.85 -15.32
CA PRO A 135 1.19 5.71 -13.91
C PRO A 135 0.90 7.09 -13.31
N SER A 136 -0.30 7.26 -12.74
CA SER A 136 -0.74 8.54 -12.19
C SER A 136 -0.27 8.72 -10.73
N ILE A 137 1.06 8.80 -10.55
CA ILE A 137 1.71 8.96 -9.24
C ILE A 137 2.13 10.40 -9.02
N ARG A 138 1.75 10.99 -7.88
CA ARG A 138 2.12 12.36 -7.50
C ARG A 138 3.24 12.34 -6.47
N HIS A 139 4.33 13.07 -6.73
CA HIS A 139 5.39 13.31 -5.74
C HIS A 139 4.96 14.42 -4.79
N THR A 140 4.23 14.07 -3.72
CA THR A 140 3.65 15.03 -2.78
C THR A 140 3.47 14.43 -1.38
N ASN A 141 3.29 15.27 -0.37
CA ASN A 141 2.87 14.83 0.96
C ASN A 141 1.33 14.66 0.97
N THR A 142 0.85 13.42 1.05
CA THR A 142 -0.58 13.13 1.12
C THR A 142 -1.29 13.89 2.23
N LEU A 143 -0.64 14.06 3.38
CA LEU A 143 -1.26 14.69 4.55
C LEU A 143 -1.36 16.22 4.45
N THR A 144 -0.77 16.85 3.41
CA THR A 144 -0.98 18.29 3.16
C THR A 144 -2.31 18.60 2.47
N GLU A 145 -3.00 17.58 1.96
CA GLU A 145 -4.37 17.73 1.44
C GLU A 145 -5.36 17.84 2.60
N ASN A 146 -6.24 18.84 2.55
CA ASN A 146 -7.32 19.01 3.51
C ASN A 146 -8.48 18.07 3.16
N VAL A 147 -8.79 17.13 4.06
CA VAL A 147 -9.80 16.11 3.76
C VAL A 147 -11.23 16.65 3.65
N MET A 148 -11.45 17.88 4.13
CA MET A 148 -12.73 18.58 4.01
C MET A 148 -12.95 19.17 2.61
N ASP A 149 -11.87 19.35 1.84
CA ASP A 149 -11.92 19.91 0.49
C ASP A 149 -12.07 18.81 -0.60
N ILE A 150 -11.93 17.53 -0.22
CA ILE A 150 -12.05 16.37 -1.13
C ILE A 150 -13.48 16.27 -1.69
N GLN A 151 -13.59 16.39 -3.01
CA GLN A 151 -14.86 16.29 -3.75
C GLN A 151 -15.09 14.88 -4.31
N GLU A 152 -16.27 14.63 -4.89
CA GLU A 152 -16.59 13.33 -5.50
C GLU A 152 -15.62 12.95 -6.62
N ALA A 153 -15.15 13.92 -7.41
CA ALA A 153 -14.19 13.69 -8.49
C ALA A 153 -12.81 13.23 -8.00
N ASP A 154 -12.48 13.49 -6.73
CA ASP A 154 -11.22 13.09 -6.10
C ASP A 154 -11.29 11.67 -5.50
N ARG A 155 -12.44 10.99 -5.62
CA ARG A 155 -12.72 9.71 -4.97
C ARG A 155 -12.54 8.52 -5.88
N HIS A 156 -12.08 7.45 -5.26
CA HIS A 156 -11.74 6.19 -5.90
C HIS A 156 -12.66 5.07 -5.43
N ASP A 157 -12.78 4.04 -6.27
CA ASP A 157 -13.52 2.82 -5.95
C ASP A 157 -12.80 2.04 -4.86
N ILE A 158 -11.47 2.02 -4.93
CA ILE A 158 -10.65 1.17 -4.10
C ILE A 158 -9.49 1.95 -3.48
N VAL A 159 -9.23 1.69 -2.20
CA VAL A 159 -7.99 2.11 -1.52
C VAL A 159 -7.23 0.88 -1.03
N LEU A 160 -5.98 0.75 -1.48
CA LEU A 160 -5.04 -0.27 -1.03
C LEU A 160 -3.79 0.44 -0.53
N ALA A 161 -3.50 0.35 0.77
CA ALA A 161 -2.40 1.12 1.33
C ALA A 161 -1.72 0.49 2.54
N ASN A 162 -0.43 0.76 2.68
CA ASN A 162 0.35 0.55 3.89
C ASN A 162 1.00 1.87 4.30
N PRO A 163 0.30 2.74 5.06
CA PRO A 163 0.85 4.00 5.53
C PRO A 163 2.03 3.79 6.49
N PRO A 164 2.90 4.80 6.68
CA PRO A 164 4.02 4.72 7.62
C PRO A 164 3.55 4.34 9.03
N PHE A 165 4.23 3.37 9.65
CA PHE A 165 3.84 2.88 10.97
C PHE A 165 4.13 3.85 12.10
N GLY A 166 4.92 4.89 11.91
CA GLY A 166 5.20 5.85 12.96
C GLY A 166 5.71 7.18 12.41
N GLY A 167 6.26 7.98 13.32
CA GLY A 167 6.55 9.38 13.06
C GLY A 167 5.42 10.26 13.59
N GLY A 168 5.66 11.57 13.54
CA GLY A 168 4.67 12.56 13.89
C GLY A 168 4.58 13.64 12.84
N GLU A 169 3.37 14.14 12.64
CA GLU A 169 3.12 15.25 11.74
C GLU A 169 2.98 16.56 12.51
N ARG A 170 3.39 17.65 11.87
CA ARG A 170 3.38 18.98 12.48
C ARG A 170 1.95 19.43 12.77
N LYS A 171 1.76 20.32 13.76
CA LYS A 171 0.42 20.77 14.18
C LYS A 171 -0.36 21.47 13.07
N GLU A 172 0.33 22.06 12.11
CA GLU A 172 -0.24 22.70 10.93
C GLU A 172 -0.85 21.66 10.00
N VAL A 173 -0.16 20.54 9.75
CA VAL A 173 -0.66 19.41 8.96
C VAL A 173 -1.90 18.80 9.60
N GLN A 174 -1.96 18.75 10.93
CA GLN A 174 -3.13 18.24 11.65
C GLN A 174 -4.39 19.09 11.44
N GLN A 175 -4.29 20.35 11.00
CA GLN A 175 -5.48 21.19 10.72
C GLN A 175 -6.28 20.71 9.50
N ASN A 176 -5.66 19.90 8.64
CA ASN A 176 -6.29 19.30 7.47
C ASN A 176 -7.26 18.17 7.81
N PHE A 177 -7.41 17.82 9.10
CA PHE A 177 -8.13 16.66 9.57
C PHE A 177 -9.10 17.02 10.71
N PRO A 178 -10.34 16.50 10.69
CA PRO A 178 -11.29 16.66 11.80
C PRO A 178 -10.74 16.10 13.12
N ILE A 179 -10.11 14.91 13.06
CA ILE A 179 -9.50 14.27 14.22
C ILE A 179 -8.00 14.55 14.19
N LYS A 180 -7.60 15.57 14.95
CA LYS A 180 -6.19 15.94 15.13
C LYS A 180 -5.44 14.82 15.86
N SER A 181 -4.32 14.38 15.30
CA SER A 181 -3.47 13.35 15.89
C SER A 181 -2.02 13.60 15.56
N GLY A 182 -1.13 13.33 16.52
CA GLY A 182 0.30 13.24 16.25
C GLY A 182 0.71 11.93 15.58
N GLU A 183 -0.15 10.91 15.58
CA GLU A 183 0.14 9.63 14.91
C GLU A 183 -0.18 9.72 13.42
N THR A 184 0.86 9.66 12.59
CA THR A 184 0.78 9.78 11.12
C THR A 184 -0.21 8.78 10.51
N ALA A 185 -0.25 7.54 11.00
CA ALA A 185 -1.15 6.51 10.49
C ALA A 185 -2.64 6.87 10.68
N TYR A 186 -2.98 7.65 11.71
CA TYR A 186 -4.37 8.05 11.99
C TYR A 186 -4.84 9.13 11.01
N LEU A 187 -3.92 10.02 10.59
CA LEU A 187 -4.21 11.03 9.56
C LEU A 187 -4.39 10.36 8.19
N PHE A 188 -3.54 9.38 7.86
CA PHE A 188 -3.70 8.59 6.63
C PHE A 188 -5.02 7.83 6.60
N LEU A 189 -5.44 7.20 7.69
CA LEU A 189 -6.71 6.47 7.71
C LEU A 189 -7.91 7.41 7.46
N GLN A 190 -7.92 8.61 8.06
CA GLN A 190 -8.93 9.63 7.75
C GLN A 190 -8.93 10.01 6.27
N HIS A 191 -7.74 10.23 5.70
CA HIS A 191 -7.58 10.54 4.28
C HIS A 191 -8.15 9.43 3.38
N PHE A 192 -7.78 8.18 3.64
CA PHE A 192 -8.26 7.02 2.88
C PHE A 192 -9.78 6.84 2.97
N MET A 193 -10.37 7.01 4.16
CA MET A 193 -11.81 6.97 4.35
C MET A 193 -12.56 8.10 3.61
N ARG A 194 -11.88 9.21 3.29
CA ARG A 194 -12.42 10.36 2.56
C ARG A 194 -12.20 10.24 1.05
N LYS A 195 -11.14 9.55 0.62
CA LYS A 195 -10.84 9.23 -0.78
C LYS A 195 -11.66 8.07 -1.34
N LEU A 196 -12.37 7.30 -0.52
CA LEU A 196 -13.32 6.30 -1.02
C LEU A 196 -14.65 6.95 -1.44
N ARG A 197 -15.16 6.57 -2.61
CA ARG A 197 -16.55 6.85 -3.01
C ARG A 197 -17.54 6.04 -2.17
N ALA A 198 -18.81 6.42 -2.18
CA ALA A 198 -19.85 5.59 -1.56
C ALA A 198 -19.90 4.20 -2.24
N GLY A 199 -19.93 3.14 -1.45
CA GLY A 199 -19.80 1.75 -1.92
C GLY A 199 -18.36 1.30 -2.24
N GLY A 200 -17.38 2.20 -2.15
CA GLY A 200 -15.97 1.88 -2.36
C GLY A 200 -15.37 1.04 -1.24
N ARG A 201 -14.32 0.28 -1.55
CA ARG A 201 -13.71 -0.75 -0.70
C ARG A 201 -12.26 -0.40 -0.34
N GLY A 202 -11.92 -0.48 0.93
CA GLY A 202 -10.58 -0.21 1.44
C GLY A 202 -9.92 -1.43 2.08
N ALA A 203 -8.64 -1.66 1.82
CA ALA A 203 -7.78 -2.51 2.63
C ALA A 203 -6.52 -1.74 3.07
N VAL A 204 -6.41 -1.47 4.37
CA VAL A 204 -5.36 -0.61 4.93
C VAL A 204 -4.62 -1.32 6.04
N VAL A 205 -3.29 -1.35 5.95
CA VAL A 205 -2.42 -1.84 7.02
C VAL A 205 -2.27 -0.76 8.10
N ILE A 206 -2.38 -1.14 9.37
CA ILE A 206 -2.12 -0.24 10.50
C ILE A 206 -1.51 -1.01 11.68
N LYS A 207 -0.81 -0.33 12.59
CA LYS A 207 -0.33 -0.93 13.85
C LYS A 207 -1.50 -1.56 14.62
N ASN A 208 -1.29 -2.73 15.19
CA ASN A 208 -2.33 -3.42 15.98
C ASN A 208 -2.78 -2.62 17.21
N THR A 209 -1.91 -1.76 17.76
CA THR A 209 -2.24 -0.86 18.88
C THR A 209 -3.35 0.12 18.55
N PHE A 210 -3.66 0.38 17.27
CA PHE A 210 -4.85 1.12 16.87
C PHE A 210 -6.13 0.52 17.45
N LEU A 211 -6.21 -0.79 17.63
CA LEU A 211 -7.40 -1.47 18.15
C LEU A 211 -7.59 -1.28 19.66
N SER A 212 -6.53 -1.08 20.42
CA SER A 212 -6.55 -1.06 21.90
C SER A 212 -6.21 0.29 22.53
N ASN A 213 -5.59 1.22 21.78
CA ASN A 213 -5.25 2.53 22.28
C ASN A 213 -6.49 3.28 22.79
N THR A 214 -6.37 3.94 23.94
CA THR A 214 -7.49 4.62 24.63
C THR A 214 -7.41 6.14 24.55
N ASN A 215 -6.42 6.70 23.86
CA ASN A 215 -6.32 8.15 23.68
C ASN A 215 -7.49 8.68 22.82
N GLY A 216 -7.85 9.95 23.04
CA GLY A 216 -9.04 10.56 22.42
C GLY A 216 -9.06 10.46 20.90
N ALA A 217 -7.94 10.69 20.22
CA ALA A 217 -7.85 10.60 18.76
C ALA A 217 -8.09 9.16 18.26
N SER A 218 -7.52 8.15 18.91
CA SER A 218 -7.73 6.75 18.53
C SER A 218 -9.17 6.29 18.73
N VAL A 219 -9.81 6.68 19.84
CA VAL A 219 -11.20 6.35 20.12
C VAL A 219 -12.13 7.04 19.12
N ALA A 220 -11.92 8.33 18.87
CA ALA A 220 -12.70 9.10 17.90
C ALA A 220 -12.57 8.52 16.50
N LEU A 221 -11.36 8.14 16.07
CA LEU A 221 -11.14 7.60 14.74
C LEU A 221 -11.74 6.20 14.56
N ARG A 222 -11.65 5.33 15.57
CA ARG A 222 -12.36 4.04 15.54
C ARG A 222 -13.87 4.25 15.47
N LYS A 223 -14.41 5.23 16.19
CA LYS A 223 -15.83 5.58 16.12
C LYS A 223 -16.21 6.06 14.72
N GLU A 224 -15.48 7.00 14.12
CA GLU A 224 -15.73 7.48 12.76
C GLU A 224 -15.65 6.34 11.73
N LEU A 225 -14.67 5.44 11.87
CA LEU A 225 -14.53 4.27 11.01
C LEU A 225 -15.76 3.37 11.11
N LEU A 226 -16.21 3.04 12.32
CA LEU A 226 -17.36 2.14 12.52
C LEU A 226 -18.71 2.77 12.13
N GLU A 227 -18.83 4.10 12.22
CA GLU A 227 -20.07 4.82 11.88
C GLU A 227 -20.20 5.13 10.40
N SER A 228 -19.09 5.44 9.72
CA SER A 228 -19.09 5.87 8.30
C SER A 228 -18.67 4.78 7.31
N CYS A 229 -18.04 3.72 7.80
CA CYS A 229 -17.65 2.55 7.03
C CYS A 229 -18.11 1.25 7.69
N ASN A 230 -18.39 0.26 6.87
CA ASN A 230 -18.64 -1.10 7.31
C ASN A 230 -17.30 -1.80 7.38
N LEU A 231 -16.62 -1.71 8.52
CA LEU A 231 -15.47 -2.55 8.84
C LEU A 231 -15.97 -3.97 9.04
N HIS A 232 -15.72 -4.84 8.07
CA HIS A 232 -16.23 -6.21 8.09
C HIS A 232 -15.15 -7.23 8.47
N ILE A 233 -13.87 -6.94 8.22
CA ILE A 233 -12.76 -7.85 8.53
C ILE A 233 -11.58 -7.09 9.14
N VAL A 234 -11.00 -7.66 10.20
CA VAL A 234 -9.69 -7.32 10.75
C VAL A 234 -8.80 -8.55 10.66
N LEU A 235 -7.69 -8.46 9.92
CA LEU A 235 -6.68 -9.51 9.83
C LEU A 235 -5.48 -9.15 10.71
N ASP A 236 -5.26 -9.91 11.78
CA ASP A 236 -4.09 -9.79 12.67
C ASP A 236 -2.87 -10.47 12.05
N CYS A 237 -1.83 -9.68 11.79
CA CYS A 237 -0.58 -10.16 11.22
C CYS A 237 0.43 -10.47 12.34
N PRO A 238 1.07 -11.65 12.33
CA PRO A 238 2.05 -12.00 13.34
C PRO A 238 3.29 -11.11 13.24
N GLY A 239 4.03 -11.00 14.35
CA GLY A 239 5.32 -10.32 14.37
C GLY A 239 6.28 -10.90 13.32
N GLY A 240 7.07 -10.03 12.68
CA GLY A 240 7.98 -10.44 11.61
C GLY A 240 7.36 -10.43 10.21
N THR A 241 6.06 -10.16 10.08
CA THR A 241 5.41 -9.89 8.77
C THR A 241 6.12 -8.76 8.03
N PHE A 242 6.32 -7.64 8.71
CA PHE A 242 7.12 -6.51 8.21
C PHE A 242 8.54 -6.58 8.77
N GLN A 243 9.48 -7.07 7.94
CA GLN A 243 10.87 -7.25 8.35
C GLN A 243 11.51 -5.90 8.72
N GLY A 244 12.19 -5.85 9.87
CA GLY A 244 12.88 -4.65 10.35
C GLY A 244 11.97 -3.56 10.95
N ALA A 245 10.63 -3.69 10.86
CA ALA A 245 9.71 -2.69 11.40
C ALA A 245 9.54 -2.78 12.92
N GLY A 246 9.69 -3.98 13.51
CA GLY A 246 9.58 -4.20 14.96
C GLY A 246 8.17 -4.00 15.54
N VAL A 247 7.16 -3.92 14.70
CA VAL A 247 5.76 -3.69 15.09
C VAL A 247 4.86 -4.84 14.67
N LYS A 248 3.79 -5.07 15.43
CA LYS A 248 2.66 -5.91 15.01
C LYS A 248 1.65 -5.03 14.28
N THR A 249 1.03 -5.59 13.26
CA THR A 249 0.11 -4.87 12.37
C THR A 249 -1.18 -5.65 12.19
N VAL A 250 -2.22 -4.95 11.80
CA VAL A 250 -3.48 -5.51 11.34
C VAL A 250 -3.79 -4.96 9.96
N VAL A 251 -4.58 -5.69 9.17
CA VAL A 251 -5.21 -5.15 7.96
C VAL A 251 -6.69 -4.93 8.26
N LEU A 252 -7.16 -3.71 7.98
CA LEU A 252 -8.55 -3.33 8.08
C LEU A 252 -9.19 -3.43 6.70
N PHE A 253 -10.25 -4.23 6.55
CA PHE A 253 -11.06 -4.28 5.34
C PHE A 253 -12.43 -3.66 5.60
N PHE A 254 -12.77 -2.63 4.83
CA PHE A 254 -13.98 -1.86 5.06
C PHE A 254 -14.61 -1.33 3.76
N GLU A 255 -15.91 -1.13 3.80
CA GLU A 255 -16.68 -0.51 2.70
C GLU A 255 -17.24 0.83 3.14
N LYS A 256 -17.19 1.85 2.28
CA LYS A 256 -17.66 3.20 2.59
C LYS A 256 -19.17 3.35 2.42
N GLY A 257 -19.83 4.03 3.36
CA GLY A 257 -21.20 4.52 3.19
C GLY A 257 -22.26 3.74 3.97
N SER A 258 -21.87 2.68 4.68
CA SER A 258 -22.72 1.98 5.64
C SER A 258 -21.99 1.83 6.98
N LYS A 259 -22.73 1.79 8.09
CA LYS A 259 -22.14 1.55 9.41
C LYS A 259 -21.78 0.09 9.61
N SER A 260 -20.75 -0.16 10.41
CA SER A 260 -20.35 -1.50 10.83
C SER A 260 -21.45 -2.18 11.65
N ARG A 261 -21.74 -3.44 11.34
CA ARG A 261 -22.71 -4.27 12.09
C ARG A 261 -22.03 -5.41 12.85
N SER A 262 -21.14 -6.11 12.16
CA SER A 262 -20.38 -7.22 12.69
C SER A 262 -18.99 -7.18 12.09
N VAL A 263 -17.97 -7.29 12.94
CA VAL A 263 -16.57 -7.35 12.52
C VAL A 263 -16.08 -8.77 12.71
N TRP A 264 -15.48 -9.37 11.69
CA TRP A 264 -14.77 -10.64 11.82
C TRP A 264 -13.30 -10.41 12.11
N TYR A 265 -12.78 -11.09 13.13
CA TYR A 265 -11.36 -11.05 13.46
C TYR A 265 -10.70 -12.35 12.99
N TYR A 266 -9.71 -12.22 12.11
CA TYR A 266 -8.90 -13.34 11.64
C TYR A 266 -7.47 -13.17 12.11
N GLN A 267 -6.86 -14.25 12.56
CA GLN A 267 -5.43 -14.30 12.86
C GLN A 267 -4.72 -15.04 11.73
N LEU A 268 -3.72 -14.39 11.13
CA LEU A 268 -2.78 -15.03 10.24
C LEU A 268 -1.81 -15.89 11.07
N ASP A 269 -1.88 -17.22 10.89
CA ASP A 269 -0.98 -18.15 11.57
C ASP A 269 -0.23 -19.03 10.56
N PRO A 270 0.99 -18.63 10.17
CA PRO A 270 1.86 -19.43 9.31
C PRO A 270 2.32 -20.76 9.95
N GLY A 271 2.08 -20.98 11.25
CA GLY A 271 2.58 -22.16 11.99
C GLY A 271 4.08 -22.10 12.30
N ARG A 272 4.73 -20.95 12.05
CA ARG A 272 6.16 -20.70 12.33
C ARG A 272 6.41 -19.22 12.59
N SER A 273 7.52 -18.91 13.25
CA SER A 273 7.98 -17.53 13.42
C SER A 273 8.45 -16.92 12.10
N LEU A 274 7.94 -15.73 11.78
CA LEU A 274 8.39 -14.95 10.63
C LEU A 274 9.66 -14.16 10.96
N GLY A 275 10.54 -14.03 9.97
CA GLY A 275 11.79 -13.28 10.11
C GLY A 275 12.57 -13.21 8.80
N LYS A 276 13.82 -12.75 8.86
CA LYS A 276 14.68 -12.62 7.66
C LYS A 276 14.90 -13.94 6.93
N THR A 277 15.10 -15.03 7.68
CA THR A 277 15.31 -16.39 7.16
C THR A 277 14.01 -17.07 6.73
N ASN A 278 12.89 -16.74 7.39
CA ASN A 278 11.56 -17.30 7.12
C ASN A 278 10.57 -16.16 6.81
N PRO A 279 10.66 -15.50 5.65
CA PRO A 279 9.71 -14.46 5.25
C PRO A 279 8.31 -15.02 5.02
N LEU A 280 7.31 -14.14 5.06
CA LEU A 280 5.94 -14.46 4.63
C LEU A 280 5.97 -14.92 3.16
N ASN A 281 5.21 -15.97 2.84
CA ASN A 281 5.03 -16.51 1.48
C ASN A 281 3.54 -16.56 1.09
N ASP A 282 3.23 -16.93 -0.16
CA ASP A 282 1.85 -16.94 -0.70
C ASP A 282 0.91 -18.00 -0.13
N GLU A 283 1.45 -19.03 0.52
CA GLU A 283 0.64 -20.05 1.19
C GLU A 283 0.21 -19.62 2.60
N ASP A 284 1.00 -18.74 3.24
CA ASP A 284 0.73 -18.30 4.61
C ASP A 284 -0.63 -17.58 4.74
N PRO A 285 -1.01 -16.61 3.87
CA PRO A 285 -2.31 -15.93 3.95
C PRO A 285 -3.54 -16.83 3.78
N LYS A 286 -3.38 -18.06 3.30
CA LYS A 286 -4.47 -19.05 3.22
C LYS A 286 -4.75 -19.70 4.59
N ARG A 287 -3.82 -19.58 5.54
CA ARG A 287 -3.89 -20.17 6.88
C ARG A 287 -4.37 -19.12 7.90
N VAL A 288 -5.66 -18.82 7.84
CA VAL A 288 -6.31 -17.89 8.76
C VAL A 288 -7.25 -18.61 9.72
N ARG A 289 -7.26 -18.19 10.99
CA ARG A 289 -8.24 -18.65 11.99
C ARG A 289 -9.13 -17.49 12.38
N GLY A 290 -10.45 -17.65 12.21
CA GLY A 290 -11.43 -16.57 12.38
C GLY A 290 -12.36 -16.77 13.58
N SER A 291 -12.81 -15.66 14.15
CA SER A 291 -13.94 -15.59 15.09
C SER A 291 -14.65 -14.23 14.96
N PRO A 292 -15.94 -14.13 15.31
CA PRO A 292 -16.61 -12.83 15.44
C PRO A 292 -15.92 -11.96 16.51
N ALA A 293 -15.81 -10.66 16.26
CA ALA A 293 -15.29 -9.71 17.24
C ALA A 293 -16.23 -9.65 18.47
N GLY A 294 -15.67 -9.82 19.68
CA GLY A 294 -16.44 -9.88 20.93
C GLY A 294 -16.77 -11.31 21.42
N ALA A 295 -16.39 -12.35 20.68
CA ALA A 295 -16.50 -13.75 21.12
C ALA A 295 -15.34 -14.23 22.02
N ARG A 296 -14.51 -13.31 22.52
CA ARG A 296 -13.39 -13.57 23.44
C ARG A 296 -13.28 -12.47 24.48
#